data_AF-A0A9P5YL19-F1
#
_entry.id   AF-A0A9P5YL19-F1
#
_cell.length_a   1.000
_cell.length_b   1.000
_cell.length_c   1.000
_cell.angle_alpha   90.00
_cell.angle_beta   90.00
_cell.angle_gamma   90.00
#
_symmetry.space_group_name_H-M   'P 1'
#
loop_
_entity.id
_entity.type
_entity.pdbx_description
1 polymer ?
#
loop_
_entity_poly.entity_id
_entity_poly.type
_entity_poly.pdbx_seq_one_letter_code
_entity_poly.pdbx_strand_id
1 'polypeptide(L)'
;DGKPVHESRFVAGRVTAPDAELFAIQVAITAALWQPNCKCIVVFTDHLASARQSVDPSVHSGQGHSLAVCCTLAPWLKESPDCKIEFIQVFSQLQWDFHHAAHNFCRDLPPIRGRNFETFLDSLRKNATNRARDAWIEMFQEPKYRGSNFLMLQELDGTPIQPSYINGGAWLPLFKHSTTSTARMVRCITNHAPIGNYFTQFNIPELAGCCHCTFHFGSREHLLEWCHKRKHHPPHYIRFAVHLVNLLDDNPAFFTQAIPYKPDGIG
;
A
#
# COMPACT_ATOMS: atom_id res chain seq x y z
N ASP A 1 17.75 -32.25 -22.61
CA ASP A 1 16.29 -32.14 -22.43
C ASP A 1 15.84 -32.94 -21.23
N GLY A 2 15.53 -32.27 -20.12
CA GLY A 2 14.85 -32.92 -19.00
C GLY A 2 13.39 -33.16 -19.36
N LYS A 3 12.85 -34.35 -19.08
CA LYS A 3 11.40 -34.58 -19.15
C LYS A 3 10.82 -34.46 -17.74
N PRO A 4 9.63 -33.88 -17.56
CA PRO A 4 8.96 -33.92 -16.26
C PRO A 4 8.75 -35.38 -15.86
N VAL A 5 9.33 -35.77 -14.73
CA VAL A 5 9.19 -37.13 -14.19
C VAL A 5 7.99 -37.21 -13.26
N HIS A 6 7.67 -36.10 -12.59
CA HIS A 6 6.56 -36.01 -11.65
C HIS A 6 6.02 -34.58 -11.59
N GLU A 7 4.70 -34.47 -11.54
CA GLU A 7 3.96 -33.22 -11.46
C GLU A 7 2.94 -33.35 -10.34
N SER A 8 2.86 -32.36 -9.46
CA SER A 8 1.90 -32.37 -8.37
C SER A 8 1.45 -30.95 -8.03
N ARG A 9 0.22 -30.85 -7.52
CA ARG A 9 -0.40 -29.59 -7.10
C ARG A 9 -1.05 -29.80 -5.75
N PHE A 10 -0.90 -28.82 -4.88
CA PHE A 10 -1.41 -28.87 -3.53
C PHE A 10 -2.14 -27.57 -3.19
N VAL A 11 -3.00 -27.66 -2.20
CA VAL A 11 -3.80 -26.55 -1.72
C VAL A 11 -3.19 -26.11 -0.40
N ALA A 12 -2.57 -24.94 -0.39
CA ALA A 12 -1.93 -24.39 0.82
C ALA A 12 -2.92 -23.83 1.85
N GLY A 13 -4.21 -23.73 1.50
CA GLY A 13 -5.24 -23.15 2.36
C GLY A 13 -5.32 -21.62 2.25
N ARG A 14 -5.64 -20.95 3.36
CA ARG A 14 -5.76 -19.48 3.42
C ARG A 14 -4.45 -18.87 3.85
N VAL A 15 -3.55 -18.69 2.89
CA VAL A 15 -2.18 -18.28 3.16
C VAL A 15 -1.77 -17.07 2.32
N THR A 16 -0.67 -16.42 2.68
CA THR A 16 -0.08 -15.39 1.81
C THR A 16 0.69 -16.04 0.66
N ALA A 17 1.03 -15.28 -0.38
CA ALA A 17 1.83 -15.81 -1.48
C ALA A 17 3.20 -16.37 -1.01
N PRO A 18 3.97 -15.66 -0.15
CA PRO A 18 5.21 -16.21 0.40
C PRO A 18 5.03 -17.53 1.17
N ASP A 19 3.94 -17.67 1.93
CA ASP A 19 3.62 -18.90 2.66
C ASP A 19 3.30 -20.06 1.70
N ALA A 20 2.58 -19.79 0.60
CA ALA A 20 2.30 -20.78 -0.43
C ALA A 20 3.58 -21.26 -1.15
N GLU A 21 4.49 -20.33 -1.46
CA GLU A 21 5.81 -20.66 -2.01
C GLU A 21 6.62 -21.52 -1.05
N LEU A 22 6.63 -21.17 0.23
CA LEU A 22 7.32 -21.94 1.27
C LEU A 22 6.76 -23.37 1.39
N PHE A 23 5.43 -23.52 1.35
CA PHE A 23 4.78 -24.83 1.32
C PHE A 23 5.16 -25.62 0.07
N ALA A 24 5.15 -24.99 -1.12
CA ALA A 24 5.53 -25.64 -2.37
C ALA A 24 6.98 -26.16 -2.32
N ILE A 25 7.91 -25.38 -1.77
CA ILE A 25 9.30 -25.78 -1.57
C ILE A 25 9.38 -26.98 -0.62
N GLN A 26 8.65 -26.95 0.50
CA GLN A 26 8.62 -28.08 1.44
C GLN A 26 8.14 -29.37 0.78
N VAL A 27 7.06 -29.30 0.01
CA VAL A 27 6.51 -30.47 -0.68
C VAL A 27 7.47 -30.96 -1.78
N ALA A 28 8.07 -30.05 -2.55
CA ALA A 28 9.04 -30.40 -3.60
C ALA A 28 10.28 -31.10 -3.02
N ILE A 29 10.82 -30.60 -1.90
CA ILE A 29 11.96 -31.23 -1.22
C ILE A 29 11.59 -32.61 -0.69
N THR A 30 10.43 -32.75 -0.04
CA THR A 30 9.96 -34.06 0.42
C THR A 30 9.81 -35.02 -0.76
N ALA A 31 9.19 -34.61 -1.87
CA ALA A 31 9.04 -35.45 -3.05
C ALA A 31 10.38 -35.84 -3.71
N ALA A 32 11.36 -34.94 -3.73
CA ALA A 32 12.70 -35.21 -4.26
C ALA A 32 13.45 -36.24 -3.42
N LEU A 33 13.30 -36.20 -2.09
CA LEU A 33 13.92 -37.15 -1.17
C LEU A 33 13.28 -38.54 -1.20
N TRP A 34 12.07 -38.66 -1.71
CA TRP A 34 11.44 -39.96 -1.97
C TRP A 34 11.98 -40.65 -3.23
N GLN A 35 12.77 -39.96 -4.06
CA GLN A 35 13.42 -40.57 -5.21
C GLN A 35 14.64 -41.39 -4.76
N PRO A 36 14.80 -42.64 -5.27
CA PRO A 36 15.92 -43.49 -4.88
C PRO A 36 17.26 -42.86 -5.31
N ASN A 37 18.28 -42.97 -4.46
CA ASN A 37 19.63 -42.47 -4.71
C ASN A 37 19.72 -40.96 -5.00
N CYS A 38 18.79 -40.15 -4.48
CA CYS A 38 18.86 -38.70 -4.59
C CYS A 38 20.07 -38.15 -3.81
N LYS A 39 21.07 -37.62 -4.52
CA LYS A 39 22.27 -36.98 -3.94
C LYS A 39 22.32 -35.46 -4.17
N CYS A 40 21.54 -34.94 -5.12
CA CYS A 40 21.51 -33.52 -5.42
C CYS A 40 20.08 -33.06 -5.62
N ILE A 41 19.68 -32.01 -4.89
CA ILE A 41 18.39 -31.34 -5.07
C ILE A 41 18.66 -29.93 -5.55
N VAL A 42 18.06 -29.55 -6.67
CA VAL A 42 18.13 -28.18 -7.19
C VAL A 42 16.72 -27.62 -7.23
N VAL A 43 16.46 -26.60 -6.42
CA VAL A 43 15.16 -25.93 -6.33
C VAL A 43 15.21 -24.63 -7.13
N PHE A 44 14.43 -24.57 -8.20
CA PHE A 44 14.22 -23.35 -8.98
C PHE A 44 12.98 -22.62 -8.45
N THR A 45 13.12 -21.36 -8.07
CA THR A 45 12.01 -20.54 -7.56
C THR A 45 12.19 -19.08 -7.95
N ASP A 46 11.09 -18.36 -8.18
CA ASP A 46 11.10 -16.92 -8.32
C ASP A 46 11.08 -16.15 -6.99
N HIS A 47 10.86 -16.86 -5.88
CA HIS A 47 10.77 -16.30 -4.55
C HIS A 47 11.93 -16.74 -3.64
N LEU A 48 13.12 -16.17 -3.89
CA LEU A 48 14.34 -16.51 -3.13
C LEU A 48 14.21 -16.30 -1.62
N ALA A 49 13.36 -15.37 -1.18
CA ALA A 49 13.08 -15.16 0.24
C ALA A 49 12.42 -16.40 0.88
N SER A 50 11.49 -17.06 0.19
CA SER A 50 10.86 -18.31 0.67
C SER A 50 11.84 -19.48 0.65
N ALA A 51 12.72 -19.56 -0.35
CA ALA A 51 13.81 -20.55 -0.37
C ALA A 51 14.73 -20.41 0.85
N ARG A 52 15.19 -19.19 1.15
CA ARG A 52 15.99 -18.94 2.36
C ARG A 52 15.22 -19.29 3.64
N GLN A 53 13.96 -18.87 3.70
CA GLN A 53 13.09 -19.13 4.85
C GLN A 53 12.83 -20.63 5.03
N SER A 54 12.82 -21.44 3.97
CA SER A 54 12.56 -22.88 4.03
C SER A 54 13.57 -23.67 4.84
N VAL A 55 14.79 -23.15 4.99
CA VAL A 55 15.87 -23.76 5.79
C VAL A 55 16.19 -22.97 7.06
N ASP A 56 15.36 -21.98 7.40
CA ASP A 56 15.48 -21.20 8.63
C ASP A 56 14.50 -21.75 9.69
N PRO A 57 14.99 -22.35 10.80
CA PRO A 57 14.13 -22.85 11.86
C PRO A 57 13.61 -21.75 12.81
N SER A 58 13.96 -20.48 12.59
CA SER A 58 13.55 -19.36 13.44
C SER A 58 12.02 -19.15 13.45
N VAL A 59 11.54 -18.29 14.36
CA VAL A 59 10.09 -18.05 14.53
C VAL A 59 9.55 -17.18 13.40
N HIS A 60 8.64 -17.73 12.59
CA HIS A 60 7.92 -17.01 11.54
C HIS A 60 6.59 -17.71 11.17
N SER A 61 5.75 -17.06 10.35
CA SER A 61 4.38 -17.52 10.03
C SER A 61 4.34 -18.94 9.46
N GLY A 62 5.29 -19.31 8.61
CA GLY A 62 5.42 -20.67 8.07
C GLY A 62 6.45 -21.58 8.74
N GLN A 63 6.79 -21.36 10.02
CA GLN A 63 7.84 -22.12 10.71
C GLN A 63 7.60 -23.63 10.66
N GLY A 64 6.34 -24.09 10.69
CA GLY A 64 6.02 -25.51 10.57
C GLY A 64 6.60 -26.17 9.31
N HIS A 65 6.56 -25.47 8.16
CA HIS A 65 7.15 -25.98 6.93
C HIS A 65 8.67 -25.95 6.96
N SER A 66 9.28 -24.89 7.49
CA SER A 66 10.74 -24.81 7.61
C SER A 66 11.29 -25.87 8.55
N LEU A 67 10.61 -26.14 9.67
CA LEU A 67 10.96 -27.24 10.56
C LEU A 67 10.81 -28.60 9.86
N ALA A 68 9.75 -28.82 9.08
CA ALA A 68 9.58 -30.05 8.32
C ALA A 68 10.70 -30.23 7.28
N VAL A 69 11.08 -29.18 6.56
CA VAL A 69 12.23 -29.18 5.64
C VAL A 69 13.52 -29.50 6.38
N CYS A 70 13.83 -28.81 7.47
CA CYS A 70 15.03 -29.05 8.27
C CYS A 70 15.08 -30.48 8.82
N CYS A 71 13.97 -30.99 9.36
CA CYS A 71 13.87 -32.36 9.86
C CYS A 71 14.07 -33.41 8.76
N THR A 72 13.67 -33.11 7.53
CA THR A 72 13.82 -34.03 6.39
C THR A 72 15.23 -33.94 5.78
N LEU A 73 15.78 -32.74 5.63
CA LEU A 73 17.11 -32.51 5.05
C LEU A 73 18.25 -32.90 5.98
N ALA A 74 18.13 -32.68 7.30
CA ALA A 74 19.21 -32.95 8.24
C ALA A 74 19.76 -34.39 8.20
N PRO A 75 18.93 -35.46 8.27
CA PRO A 75 19.43 -36.82 8.16
C PRO A 75 20.02 -37.13 6.77
N TRP A 76 19.40 -36.60 5.71
CA TRP A 76 19.86 -36.81 4.33
C TRP A 76 21.21 -36.15 4.04
N LEU A 77 21.41 -34.90 4.47
CA LEU A 77 22.69 -34.19 4.37
C LEU A 77 23.79 -34.87 5.19
N LYS A 78 23.43 -35.57 6.28
CA LYS A 78 24.38 -36.33 7.11
C LYS A 78 24.80 -37.66 6.48
N GLU A 79 23.99 -38.22 5.57
CA GLU A 79 24.22 -39.55 4.99
C GLU A 79 25.51 -39.62 4.15
N SER A 80 25.81 -38.58 3.37
CA SER A 80 27.02 -38.49 2.54
C SER A 80 27.45 -37.04 2.34
N PRO A 81 28.77 -36.74 2.27
CA PRO A 81 29.26 -35.41 1.88
C PRO A 81 28.86 -35.01 0.45
N ASP A 82 28.43 -35.95 -0.39
CA ASP A 82 27.95 -35.67 -1.74
C ASP A 82 26.50 -35.15 -1.75
N CYS A 83 25.75 -35.32 -0.65
CA CYS A 83 24.38 -34.82 -0.52
C CYS A 83 24.38 -33.30 -0.48
N LYS A 84 23.78 -32.65 -1.48
CA LYS A 84 23.70 -31.19 -1.55
C LYS A 84 22.36 -30.67 -2.06
N ILE A 85 21.91 -29.56 -1.48
CA ILE A 85 20.75 -28.81 -1.93
C ILE A 85 21.17 -27.42 -2.40
N GLU A 86 20.68 -27.01 -3.57
CA GLU A 86 20.95 -25.71 -4.16
C GLU A 86 19.62 -25.00 -4.47
N PHE A 87 19.56 -23.71 -4.16
CA PHE A 87 18.42 -22.84 -4.48
C PHE A 87 18.83 -21.87 -5.58
N ILE A 88 18.13 -21.92 -6.71
CA ILE A 88 18.40 -21.07 -7.88
C ILE A 88 17.22 -20.12 -8.07
N GLN A 89 17.49 -18.82 -8.01
CA GLN A 89 16.50 -17.81 -8.30
C GLN A 89 16.25 -17.73 -9.81
N VAL A 90 14.99 -17.81 -10.21
CA VAL A 90 14.55 -17.64 -11.60
C VAL A 90 13.59 -16.46 -11.67
N PHE A 91 13.84 -15.48 -12.54
CA PHE A 91 12.91 -14.35 -12.68
C PHE A 91 11.68 -14.79 -13.47
N SER A 92 10.47 -14.67 -12.89
CA SER A 92 9.21 -15.10 -13.55
C SER A 92 8.97 -14.41 -14.90
N GLN A 93 9.54 -13.21 -15.09
CA GLN A 93 9.49 -12.45 -16.36
C GLN A 93 10.17 -13.17 -17.52
N LEU A 94 11.13 -14.06 -17.25
CA LEU A 94 11.82 -14.82 -18.29
C LEU A 94 10.96 -15.94 -18.86
N GLN A 95 9.84 -16.28 -18.22
CA GLN A 95 8.93 -17.35 -18.62
C GLN A 95 9.67 -18.66 -18.98
N TRP A 96 10.70 -18.97 -18.21
CA TRP A 96 11.56 -20.12 -18.49
C TRP A 96 10.77 -21.44 -18.38
N ASP A 97 10.72 -22.18 -19.48
CA ASP A 97 10.02 -23.46 -19.71
C ASP A 97 9.38 -24.11 -18.47
N PHE A 98 10.14 -24.93 -17.73
CA PHE A 98 9.60 -25.72 -16.61
C PHE A 98 9.07 -24.88 -15.46
N HIS A 99 9.71 -23.74 -15.19
CA HIS A 99 9.23 -22.82 -14.16
C HIS A 99 7.91 -22.16 -14.58
N HIS A 100 7.80 -21.72 -15.83
CA HIS A 100 6.58 -21.12 -16.35
C HIS A 100 5.44 -22.15 -16.46
N ALA A 101 5.76 -23.39 -16.86
CA ALA A 101 4.82 -24.49 -16.86
C ALA A 101 4.28 -24.77 -15.45
N ALA A 102 5.15 -24.84 -14.43
CA ALA A 102 4.74 -25.01 -13.04
C ALA A 102 3.87 -23.84 -12.54
N HIS A 103 4.25 -22.60 -12.87
CA HIS A 103 3.45 -21.41 -12.52
C HIS A 103 2.03 -21.47 -13.11
N ASN A 104 1.91 -21.78 -14.41
CA ASN A 104 0.62 -21.89 -15.08
C ASN A 104 -0.22 -23.06 -14.53
N PHE A 105 0.42 -24.20 -14.27
CA PHE A 105 -0.23 -25.37 -13.69
C PHE A 105 -0.87 -25.10 -12.32
N CYS A 106 -0.23 -24.25 -11.50
CA CYS A 106 -0.74 -23.87 -10.19
C CYS A 106 -1.79 -22.74 -10.23
N ARG A 107 -1.81 -21.90 -11.29
CA ARG A 107 -2.69 -20.73 -11.38
C ARG A 107 -4.17 -21.07 -11.58
N ASP A 108 -4.46 -22.20 -12.22
CA ASP A 108 -5.82 -22.56 -12.65
C ASP A 108 -6.66 -23.26 -11.57
N LEU A 109 -6.21 -23.26 -10.31
CA LEU A 109 -6.97 -23.86 -9.22
C LEU A 109 -8.19 -22.98 -8.87
N PRO A 110 -9.42 -23.51 -8.94
CA PRO A 110 -10.59 -22.78 -8.48
C PRO A 110 -10.46 -22.50 -6.97
N PRO A 111 -10.98 -21.36 -6.48
CA PRO A 111 -10.97 -21.07 -5.05
C PRO A 111 -11.74 -22.17 -4.31
N ILE A 112 -11.05 -22.89 -3.43
CA ILE A 112 -11.66 -23.98 -2.68
C ILE A 112 -12.61 -23.39 -1.64
N ARG A 113 -13.82 -23.94 -1.59
CA ARG A 113 -14.87 -23.56 -0.64
C ARG A 113 -14.99 -24.65 0.41
N GLY A 114 -14.74 -24.29 1.67
CA GLY A 114 -14.71 -25.20 2.82
C GLY A 114 -14.65 -24.42 4.13
N ARG A 115 -14.98 -25.04 5.26
CA ARG A 115 -15.01 -24.37 6.58
C ARG A 115 -13.67 -24.42 7.33
N ASN A 116 -12.81 -25.40 7.05
CA ASN A 116 -11.57 -25.64 7.77
C ASN A 116 -10.38 -25.61 6.81
N PHE A 117 -9.78 -24.44 6.62
CA PHE A 117 -8.50 -24.31 5.92
C PHE A 117 -7.38 -24.13 6.92
N GLU A 118 -6.22 -24.73 6.64
CA GLU A 118 -4.98 -24.25 7.24
C GLU A 118 -4.87 -22.76 6.97
N THR A 119 -4.65 -21.99 8.04
CA THR A 119 -4.64 -20.53 7.99
C THR A 119 -3.38 -20.06 8.69
N PHE A 120 -2.57 -19.30 7.96
CA PHE A 120 -1.28 -18.84 8.45
C PHE A 120 -1.44 -17.53 9.24
N LEU A 121 -0.52 -17.28 10.17
CA LEU A 121 -0.56 -16.08 11.02
C LEU A 121 -0.54 -14.80 10.17
N ASP A 122 0.30 -14.75 9.15
CA ASP A 122 0.41 -13.57 8.28
C ASP A 122 -0.83 -13.38 7.40
N SER A 123 -1.54 -14.45 7.06
CA SER A 123 -2.85 -14.37 6.40
C SER A 123 -3.91 -13.74 7.31
N LEU A 124 -3.94 -14.13 8.60
CA LEU A 124 -4.82 -13.51 9.60
C LEU A 124 -4.49 -12.04 9.81
N ARG A 125 -3.21 -11.69 9.92
CA ARG A 125 -2.75 -10.29 10.04
C ARG A 125 -3.18 -9.49 8.82
N LYS A 126 -2.90 -9.98 7.61
CA LYS A 126 -3.30 -9.33 6.36
C LYS A 126 -4.82 -9.14 6.29
N ASN A 127 -5.61 -10.14 6.72
CA ASN A 127 -7.06 -10.02 6.78
C ASN A 127 -7.50 -8.93 7.77
N ALA A 128 -6.95 -8.93 8.98
CA ALA A 128 -7.24 -7.91 9.98
C ALA A 128 -6.90 -6.49 9.48
N THR A 129 -5.73 -6.33 8.84
CA THR A 129 -5.32 -5.06 8.24
C THR A 129 -6.27 -4.63 7.12
N ASN A 130 -6.67 -5.55 6.23
CA ASN A 130 -7.64 -5.25 5.17
C ASN A 130 -8.99 -4.84 5.75
N ARG A 131 -9.51 -5.57 6.75
CA ARG A 131 -10.77 -5.22 7.43
C ARG A 131 -10.72 -3.85 8.09
N ALA A 132 -9.61 -3.54 8.77
CA ALA A 132 -9.42 -2.23 9.38
C ALA A 132 -9.39 -1.10 8.33
N ARG A 133 -8.71 -1.34 7.20
CA ARG A 133 -8.68 -0.40 6.06
C ARG A 133 -10.07 -0.21 5.46
N ASP A 134 -10.80 -1.30 5.21
CA ASP A 134 -12.12 -1.23 4.58
C ASP A 134 -13.12 -0.52 5.50
N ALA A 135 -13.08 -0.79 6.82
CA ALA A 135 -13.85 -0.05 7.80
C ALA A 135 -13.47 1.45 7.85
N TRP A 136 -12.18 1.78 7.73
CA TRP A 136 -11.75 3.17 7.66
C TRP A 136 -12.28 3.89 6.42
N ILE A 137 -12.26 3.23 5.25
CA ILE A 137 -12.81 3.76 4.00
C ILE A 137 -14.32 4.00 4.13
N GLU A 138 -15.06 3.07 4.74
CA GLU A 138 -16.49 3.17 5.00
C GLU A 138 -16.80 4.36 5.92
N MET A 139 -16.17 4.40 7.10
CA MET A 139 -16.34 5.52 8.04
C MET A 139 -15.98 6.86 7.42
N PHE A 140 -14.96 6.91 6.57
CA PHE A 140 -14.54 8.15 5.89
C PHE A 140 -15.59 8.72 4.94
N GLN A 141 -16.57 7.93 4.49
CA GLN A 141 -17.70 8.47 3.72
C GLN A 141 -18.66 9.29 4.59
N GLU A 142 -18.68 9.06 5.90
CA GLU A 142 -19.57 9.74 6.82
C GLU A 142 -19.04 11.13 7.19
N PRO A 143 -19.82 12.22 6.96
CA PRO A 143 -19.41 13.57 7.36
C PRO A 143 -19.13 13.72 8.85
N LYS A 144 -19.78 12.90 9.70
CA LYS A 144 -19.53 12.88 11.15
C LYS A 144 -18.13 12.40 11.51
N TYR A 145 -17.58 11.48 10.72
CA TYR A 145 -16.25 10.92 10.95
C TYR A 145 -15.15 11.75 10.26
N ARG A 146 -15.32 12.07 8.96
CA ARG A 146 -14.29 12.84 8.21
C ARG A 146 -14.26 14.33 8.56
N GLY A 147 -15.37 14.86 9.09
CA GLY A 147 -15.64 16.28 9.24
C GLY A 147 -16.49 16.85 8.10
N SER A 148 -17.41 17.77 8.43
CA SER A 148 -18.29 18.43 7.46
C SER A 148 -17.53 19.32 6.46
N ASN A 149 -16.36 19.81 6.86
CA ASN A 149 -15.55 20.73 6.07
C ASN A 149 -14.43 20.03 5.28
N PHE A 150 -14.35 18.70 5.25
CA PHE A 150 -13.30 18.01 4.49
C PHE A 150 -13.54 18.14 2.98
N LEU A 151 -12.51 18.54 2.22
CA LEU A 151 -12.56 18.62 0.75
C LEU A 151 -12.33 17.24 0.14
N MET A 152 -13.37 16.66 -0.45
CA MET A 152 -13.27 15.38 -1.15
C MET A 152 -12.67 15.59 -2.53
N LEU A 153 -11.47 15.05 -2.75
CA LEU A 153 -10.80 15.08 -4.04
C LEU A 153 -10.95 13.76 -4.78
N GLN A 154 -10.75 13.83 -6.09
CA GLN A 154 -10.82 12.72 -7.04
C GLN A 154 -9.50 12.62 -7.82
N GLU A 155 -9.21 11.41 -8.28
CA GLU A 155 -8.23 11.15 -9.33
C GLU A 155 -8.78 11.61 -10.69
N LEU A 156 -7.92 11.69 -11.71
CA LEU A 156 -8.28 12.19 -13.05
C LEU A 156 -9.38 11.37 -13.74
N ASP A 157 -9.53 10.11 -13.37
CA ASP A 157 -10.59 9.22 -13.86
C ASP A 157 -11.95 9.42 -13.13
N GLY A 158 -12.00 10.33 -12.14
CA GLY A 158 -13.18 10.62 -11.33
C GLY A 158 -13.29 9.78 -10.06
N THR A 159 -12.37 8.84 -9.82
CA THR A 159 -12.39 7.99 -8.64
C THR A 159 -12.11 8.81 -7.38
N PRO A 160 -12.95 8.75 -6.33
CA PRO A 160 -12.69 9.44 -5.07
C PRO A 160 -11.39 8.95 -4.42
N ILE A 161 -10.56 9.89 -3.98
CA ILE A 161 -9.32 9.53 -3.29
C ILE A 161 -9.66 9.01 -1.89
N GLN A 162 -9.33 7.75 -1.64
CA GLN A 162 -9.61 7.08 -0.38
C GLN A 162 -8.45 7.20 0.62
N PRO A 163 -8.72 7.13 1.94
CA PRO A 163 -7.67 7.05 2.93
C PRO A 163 -6.87 5.75 2.77
N SER A 164 -5.56 5.82 3.00
CA SER A 164 -4.68 4.66 2.99
C SER A 164 -3.48 4.88 3.88
N TYR A 165 -3.07 3.81 4.57
CA TYR A 165 -1.85 3.78 5.39
C TYR A 165 -0.61 3.39 4.57
N ILE A 166 -0.81 2.84 3.36
CA ILE A 166 0.29 2.35 2.51
C ILE A 166 0.89 3.53 1.77
N ASN A 167 2.13 3.89 2.11
CA ASN A 167 2.91 4.95 1.45
C ASN A 167 2.18 6.31 1.35
N GLY A 168 1.20 6.55 2.23
CA GLY A 168 0.35 7.73 2.23
C GLY A 168 -0.74 7.79 1.17
N GLY A 169 -1.07 6.65 0.55
CA GLY A 169 -2.14 6.53 -0.45
C GLY A 169 -1.88 7.33 -1.72
N ALA A 170 -2.95 7.64 -2.45
CA ALA A 170 -2.91 8.52 -3.62
C ALA A 170 -2.74 10.00 -3.24
N TRP A 171 -2.87 10.35 -1.95
CA TRP A 171 -2.60 11.70 -1.47
C TRP A 171 -1.10 12.02 -1.52
N LEU A 172 -0.27 11.40 -0.68
CA LEU A 172 1.12 11.86 -0.50
C LEU A 172 1.93 11.96 -1.80
N PRO A 173 1.92 10.98 -2.73
CA PRO A 173 2.67 11.08 -3.99
C PRO A 173 2.40 12.35 -4.79
N LEU A 174 1.17 12.86 -4.79
CA LEU A 174 0.79 14.07 -5.52
C LEU A 174 1.35 15.37 -4.89
N PHE A 175 1.74 15.33 -3.62
CA PHE A 175 2.07 16.53 -2.85
C PHE A 175 3.49 16.52 -2.26
N LYS A 176 4.31 15.52 -2.62
CA LYS A 176 5.66 15.27 -2.05
C LYS A 176 6.71 16.34 -2.34
N HIS A 177 6.41 17.36 -3.14
CA HIS A 177 7.41 18.30 -3.66
C HIS A 177 8.00 19.25 -2.60
N SER A 178 7.30 19.53 -1.49
CA SER A 178 7.80 20.37 -0.39
C SER A 178 6.96 20.23 0.88
N THR A 179 7.59 20.32 2.06
CA THR A 179 6.88 20.35 3.36
C THR A 179 5.89 21.52 3.44
N THR A 180 6.23 22.67 2.87
CA THR A 180 5.37 23.85 2.79
C THR A 180 4.15 23.59 1.92
N SER A 181 4.32 22.97 0.76
CA SER A 181 3.21 22.61 -0.14
C SER A 181 2.29 21.58 0.51
N THR A 182 2.85 20.55 1.16
CA THR A 182 2.07 19.56 1.92
C THR A 182 1.26 20.22 3.02
N ALA A 183 1.85 21.12 3.81
CA ALA A 183 1.14 21.81 4.89
C ALA A 183 -0.03 22.67 4.37
N ARG A 184 0.17 23.40 3.26
CA ARG A 184 -0.87 24.22 2.62
C ARG A 184 -2.00 23.35 2.07
N MET A 185 -1.66 22.22 1.47
CA MET A 185 -2.60 21.25 0.96
C MET A 185 -3.45 20.64 2.08
N VAL A 186 -2.83 20.20 3.18
CA VAL A 186 -3.54 19.72 4.38
C VAL A 186 -4.50 20.77 4.92
N ARG A 187 -4.03 22.03 5.05
CA ARG A 187 -4.87 23.15 5.51
C ARG A 187 -6.06 23.42 4.58
N CYS A 188 -5.85 23.34 3.26
CA CYS A 188 -6.92 23.47 2.28
C CYS A 188 -7.93 22.32 2.42
N ILE A 189 -7.46 21.07 2.39
CA ILE A 189 -8.33 19.89 2.42
C ILE A 189 -9.16 19.83 3.71
N THR A 190 -8.52 20.10 4.85
CA THR A 190 -9.19 20.04 6.16
C THR A 190 -9.93 21.31 6.54
N ASN A 191 -9.83 22.37 5.73
CA ASN A 191 -10.34 23.72 6.05
C ASN A 191 -9.70 24.34 7.32
N HIS A 192 -8.50 23.90 7.70
CA HIS A 192 -7.75 24.40 8.86
C HIS A 192 -6.70 25.48 8.52
N ALA A 193 -6.80 26.11 7.35
CA ALA A 193 -6.00 27.30 7.10
C ALA A 193 -6.44 28.43 8.04
N PRO A 194 -5.52 29.24 8.60
CA PRO A 194 -5.87 30.40 9.41
C PRO A 194 -6.40 31.54 8.52
N ILE A 195 -7.57 31.31 7.94
CA ILE A 195 -8.34 32.22 7.08
C ILE A 195 -9.77 32.30 7.66
N GLY A 196 -10.65 33.12 7.06
CA GLY A 196 -11.97 33.43 7.60
C GLY A 196 -12.73 32.23 8.18
N ASN A 197 -12.80 31.12 7.44
CA ASN A 197 -13.46 29.88 7.89
C ASN A 197 -12.97 29.35 9.24
N TYR A 198 -11.66 29.40 9.51
CA TYR A 198 -11.08 28.93 10.76
C TYR A 198 -11.49 29.82 11.94
N PHE A 199 -11.38 31.15 11.79
CA PHE A 199 -11.78 32.08 12.85
C PHE A 199 -13.27 31.98 13.15
N THR A 200 -14.11 31.86 12.12
CA THR A 200 -15.56 31.62 12.27
C THR A 200 -15.83 30.29 12.98
N GLN A 201 -15.17 29.20 12.58
CA GLN A 201 -15.38 27.88 13.18
C GLN A 201 -15.02 27.85 14.68
N PHE A 202 -14.01 28.60 15.10
CA PHE A 202 -13.51 28.61 16.47
C PHE A 202 -13.95 29.83 17.30
N ASN A 203 -14.86 30.67 16.77
CA ASN A 203 -15.36 31.87 17.44
C ASN A 203 -14.25 32.81 17.95
N ILE A 204 -13.18 32.98 17.17
CA ILE A 204 -12.03 33.81 17.56
C ILE A 204 -12.33 35.28 17.21
N PRO A 205 -12.29 36.22 18.16
CA PRO A 205 -12.48 37.64 17.89
C PRO A 205 -11.26 38.24 17.16
N GLU A 206 -11.52 39.03 16.11
CA GLU A 206 -10.58 39.83 15.29
C GLU A 206 -9.85 39.21 14.09
N LEU A 207 -9.39 40.15 13.24
CA LEU A 207 -9.46 40.22 11.77
C LEU A 207 -8.37 39.44 11.02
N ALA A 208 -8.76 38.35 10.37
CA ALA A 208 -8.06 37.87 9.18
C ALA A 208 -8.84 38.31 7.93
N GLY A 209 -8.40 39.41 7.30
CA GLY A 209 -8.83 39.75 5.95
C GLY A 209 -8.50 38.62 4.97
N CYS A 210 -9.33 38.43 3.94
CA CYS A 210 -9.00 37.52 2.85
C CYS A 210 -7.73 38.00 2.14
N CYS A 211 -6.83 37.08 1.83
CA CYS A 211 -5.87 37.13 0.71
C CYS A 211 -5.77 38.48 -0.02
N HIS A 212 -5.05 39.48 0.50
CA HIS A 212 -4.65 40.71 -0.23
C HIS A 212 -5.75 41.46 -1.04
N CYS A 213 -7.00 41.04 -0.97
CA CYS A 213 -8.13 41.45 -1.78
C CYS A 213 -9.10 42.00 -0.77
N THR A 214 -9.63 43.18 -1.03
CA THR A 214 -10.39 44.00 -0.09
C THR A 214 -11.69 43.35 0.41
N PHE A 215 -11.94 42.07 0.09
CA PHE A 215 -13.03 41.27 0.61
C PHE A 215 -12.74 40.76 2.03
N HIS A 216 -13.65 41.05 2.94
CA HIS A 216 -13.62 40.56 4.31
C HIS A 216 -13.79 39.03 4.34
N PHE A 217 -12.88 38.37 5.08
CA PHE A 217 -12.90 36.94 5.46
C PHE A 217 -12.85 35.94 4.30
N GLY A 218 -11.63 35.54 3.93
CA GLY A 218 -11.42 34.54 2.87
C GLY A 218 -11.89 33.16 3.30
N SER A 219 -12.96 32.66 2.70
CA SER A 219 -13.32 31.25 2.80
C SER A 219 -12.41 30.41 1.89
N ARG A 220 -12.31 29.11 2.18
CA ARG A 220 -11.67 28.18 1.25
C ARG A 220 -12.31 28.27 -0.14
N GLU A 221 -13.63 28.35 -0.20
CA GLU A 221 -14.41 28.49 -1.43
C GLU A 221 -13.99 29.73 -2.23
N HIS A 222 -13.87 30.89 -1.58
CA HIS A 222 -13.37 32.10 -2.24
C HIS A 222 -11.99 31.89 -2.87
N LEU A 223 -11.04 31.30 -2.14
CA LEU A 223 -9.69 31.04 -2.65
C LEU A 223 -9.68 30.05 -3.81
N LEU A 224 -10.53 29.01 -3.76
CA LEU A 224 -10.56 27.98 -4.79
C LEU A 224 -11.34 28.42 -6.04
N GLU A 225 -12.35 29.29 -5.90
CA GLU A 225 -13.33 29.53 -6.97
C GLU A 225 -13.39 30.98 -7.48
N TRP A 226 -13.23 31.99 -6.61
CA TRP A 226 -13.62 33.37 -6.95
C TRP A 226 -12.53 34.43 -6.73
N CYS A 227 -11.38 34.07 -6.18
CA CYS A 227 -10.33 35.03 -5.87
C CYS A 227 -9.75 35.64 -7.16
N HIS A 228 -9.93 36.95 -7.36
CA HIS A 228 -9.42 37.67 -8.53
C HIS A 228 -7.89 37.79 -8.56
N LYS A 229 -7.20 37.54 -7.44
CA LYS A 229 -5.72 37.54 -7.36
C LYS A 229 -5.08 36.24 -7.80
N ARG A 230 -5.89 35.28 -8.24
CA ARG A 230 -5.44 33.98 -8.67
C ARG A 230 -4.75 34.07 -10.03
N LYS A 231 -3.55 33.47 -10.14
CA LYS A 231 -2.76 33.53 -11.39
C LYS A 231 -3.33 32.68 -12.55
N HIS A 232 -4.23 31.74 -12.28
CA HIS A 232 -4.86 30.86 -13.28
C HIS A 232 -6.31 30.56 -12.94
N HIS A 233 -7.22 30.55 -13.93
CA HIS A 233 -8.63 30.14 -13.77
C HIS A 233 -8.80 28.67 -14.24
N PRO A 234 -8.75 27.67 -13.36
CA PRO A 234 -9.10 26.29 -13.68
C PRO A 234 -10.63 26.21 -13.82
N PRO A 235 -11.19 25.02 -14.11
CA PRO A 235 -12.63 24.85 -14.12
C PRO A 235 -13.27 25.36 -12.82
N HIS A 236 -14.46 25.94 -12.94
CA HIS A 236 -15.33 26.19 -11.80
C HIS A 236 -15.42 24.88 -10.98
N TYR A 237 -15.06 24.93 -9.70
CA TYR A 237 -15.03 23.81 -8.75
C TYR A 237 -13.81 22.86 -8.85
N ILE A 238 -12.90 22.92 -7.87
CA ILE A 238 -11.76 21.98 -7.77
C ILE A 238 -12.24 20.65 -7.20
N ARG A 239 -12.30 19.64 -8.06
CA ARG A 239 -12.59 18.24 -7.68
C ARG A 239 -11.37 17.33 -7.80
N PHE A 240 -10.48 17.61 -8.73
CA PHE A 240 -9.33 16.75 -9.01
C PHE A 240 -8.11 17.16 -8.20
N ALA A 241 -7.43 16.20 -7.58
CA ALA A 241 -6.28 16.48 -6.74
C ALA A 241 -5.14 17.18 -7.49
N VAL A 242 -4.88 16.79 -8.74
CA VAL A 242 -3.87 17.44 -9.59
C VAL A 242 -4.20 18.93 -9.86
N HIS A 243 -5.47 19.29 -9.99
CA HIS A 243 -5.86 20.69 -10.14
C HIS A 243 -5.62 21.50 -8.87
N LEU A 244 -5.77 20.87 -7.70
CA LEU A 244 -5.41 21.50 -6.43
C LEU A 244 -3.90 21.73 -6.32
N VAL A 245 -3.08 20.74 -6.71
CA VAL A 245 -1.61 20.89 -6.74
C VAL A 245 -1.21 22.11 -7.56
N ASN A 246 -1.66 22.15 -8.82
CA ASN A 246 -1.33 23.24 -9.75
C ASN A 246 -1.76 24.61 -9.21
N LEU A 247 -2.98 24.70 -8.65
CA LEU A 247 -3.46 25.93 -8.00
C LEU A 247 -2.50 26.39 -6.89
N LEU A 248 -2.06 25.47 -6.03
CA LEU A 248 -1.21 25.80 -4.90
C LEU A 248 0.21 26.18 -5.35
N ASP A 249 0.74 25.55 -6.39
CA ASP A 249 2.05 25.90 -6.93
C ASP A 249 2.03 27.29 -7.57
N ASP A 250 0.98 27.62 -8.31
CA ASP A 250 0.82 28.94 -8.95
C ASP A 250 0.55 30.08 -7.94
N ASN A 251 -0.05 29.74 -6.80
CA ASN A 251 -0.51 30.71 -5.79
C ASN A 251 0.13 30.43 -4.42
N PRO A 252 1.44 30.68 -4.25
CA PRO A 252 2.19 30.29 -3.06
C PRO A 252 1.69 30.92 -1.75
N ALA A 253 0.97 32.05 -1.83
CA ALA A 253 0.36 32.73 -0.69
C ALA A 253 -0.99 32.13 -0.24
N PHE A 254 -1.56 31.17 -0.97
CA PHE A 254 -2.85 30.58 -0.60
C PHE A 254 -2.68 29.55 0.52
N PHE A 255 -3.59 29.57 1.49
CA PHE A 255 -3.63 28.68 2.67
C PHE A 255 -2.36 28.73 3.54
N THR A 256 -1.59 29.82 3.46
CA THR A 256 -0.47 30.12 4.36
C THR A 256 -0.96 30.72 5.68
N GLN A 257 -0.04 31.06 6.58
CA GLN A 257 -0.39 31.75 7.82
C GLN A 257 -1.13 33.06 7.52
N ALA A 258 -2.06 33.44 8.41
CA ALA A 258 -2.75 34.73 8.35
C ALA A 258 -1.70 35.85 8.33
N ILE A 259 -1.88 36.82 7.45
CA ILE A 259 -1.16 38.09 7.56
C ILE A 259 -1.83 38.81 8.73
N PRO A 260 -1.10 39.18 9.81
CA PRO A 260 -1.68 39.98 10.86
C PRO A 260 -2.20 41.28 10.25
N TYR A 261 -3.48 41.57 10.44
CA TYR A 261 -4.02 42.89 10.17
C TYR A 261 -3.28 43.88 11.08
N LYS A 262 -2.41 44.72 10.51
CA LYS A 262 -1.99 45.96 11.18
C LYS A 262 -3.06 46.99 10.86
N PRO A 263 -3.85 47.49 11.83
CA PRO A 263 -4.66 48.66 11.60
C PRO A 263 -3.73 49.81 11.19
N ASP A 264 -3.99 50.40 10.03
CA ASP A 264 -3.35 51.66 9.66
C ASP A 264 -3.77 52.72 10.68
N GLY A 265 -2.78 53.23 11.42
CA GLY A 265 -2.86 54.49 12.16
C GLY A 265 -3.86 54.55 13.32
N ILE A 266 -3.35 54.38 14.54
CA ILE A 266 -3.80 55.20 15.66
C ILE A 266 -2.56 55.93 16.18
N GLY A 267 -2.45 57.20 15.80
CA GLY A 267 -1.77 58.22 16.60
C GLY A 267 -2.76 58.83 17.58
#